data_AF-A0A3C0A5W6-F1
#
_entry.id   AF-A0A3C0A5W6-F1
#
_cell.length_a   1.000
_cell.length_b   1.000
_cell.length_c   1.000
_cell.angle_alpha   90.00
_cell.angle_beta   90.00
_cell.angle_gamma   90.00
#
_symmetry.space_group_name_H-M   'P 1'
#
loop_
_entity.id
_entity.type
_entity.pdbx_description
1 polymer ?
#
loop_
_entity_poly.entity_id
_entity_poly.type
_entity_poly.pdbx_seq_one_letter_code
_entity_poly.pdbx_strand_id
1 'polypeptide(L)' 'MTETPDLRKIYHDLASKCAALKSAVQVLRDSPPEEKKEMLALMTEAATAILKCLSELQKGSGLDS' A
#
# COMPACT_ATOMS: atom_id res chain seq x y z
N MET A 1 -9.76 -25.86 3.83
CA MET A 1 -9.39 -25.54 2.44
C MET A 1 -8.53 -24.29 2.51
N THR A 2 -7.23 -24.41 2.28
CA THR A 2 -6.33 -23.24 2.23
C THR A 2 -6.47 -22.61 0.85
N GLU A 3 -7.28 -21.55 0.74
CA GLU A 3 -7.31 -20.73 -0.47
C GLU A 3 -5.90 -20.19 -0.71
N THR A 4 -5.31 -20.57 -1.85
CA THR A 4 -4.01 -20.07 -2.26
C THR A 4 -4.19 -18.59 -2.62
N PRO A 5 -3.43 -17.66 -2.02
CA PRO A 5 -3.59 -16.25 -2.33
C PRO A 5 -3.38 -15.99 -3.82
N ASP A 6 -4.29 -15.24 -4.46
CA ASP A 6 -4.10 -14.82 -5.85
C ASP A 6 -2.96 -13.79 -5.94
N LEU A 7 -1.76 -14.29 -6.20
CA LEU A 7 -0.54 -13.49 -6.26
C LEU A 7 -0.63 -12.37 -7.31
N ARG A 8 -1.38 -12.55 -8.40
CA ARG A 8 -1.55 -11.50 -9.43
C ARG A 8 -2.38 -10.35 -8.90
N LYS A 9 -3.46 -10.67 -8.18
CA LYS A 9 -4.29 -9.67 -7.51
C LYS A 9 -3.48 -8.91 -6.46
N ILE A 10 -2.71 -9.60 -5.63
CA ILE A 10 -1.91 -8.94 -4.59
C ILE A 10 -0.83 -8.04 -5.20
N TYR A 11 -0.17 -8.49 -6.28
CA TYR A 11 0.82 -7.67 -6.99
C TYR A 11 0.17 -6.41 -7.62
N HIS A 12 -0.98 -6.56 -8.25
CA HIS A 12 -1.74 -5.44 -8.81
C HIS A 12 -2.13 -4.43 -7.72
N ASP A 13 -2.65 -4.91 -6.59
CA ASP A 13 -3.06 -4.06 -5.47
C ASP A 13 -1.86 -3.33 -4.85
N LEU A 14 -0.72 -4.02 -4.72
CA LEU A 14 0.54 -3.43 -4.28
C LEU A 14 1.02 -2.32 -5.22
N ALA A 15 1.04 -2.58 -6.53
CA ALA A 15 1.45 -1.61 -7.54
C ALA A 15 0.55 -0.36 -7.54
N SER A 16 -0.77 -0.56 -7.45
CA SER A 16 -1.75 0.52 -7.37
C SER A 16 -1.55 1.41 -6.14
N LYS A 17 -1.33 0.81 -4.96
CA LYS A 17 -1.08 1.56 -3.72
C LYS A 17 0.23 2.34 -3.75
N CYS A 18 1.30 1.78 -4.32
CA CYS A 18 2.56 2.49 -4.52
C CYS A 18 2.39 3.70 -5.46
N ALA A 19 1.59 3.57 -6.53
CA ALA A 19 1.29 4.67 -7.44
C ALA A 19 0.47 5.78 -6.74
N ALA A 20 -0.50 5.41 -5.90
CA ALA A 20 -1.27 6.35 -5.10
C ALA A 20 -0.37 7.15 -4.14
N LEU A 21 0.55 6.48 -3.43
CA LEU A 21 1.54 7.16 -2.57
C LEU A 21 2.42 8.14 -3.34
N LYS A 22 2.94 7.72 -4.50
CA LYS A 22 3.77 8.59 -5.34
C LYS A 22 3.02 9.86 -5.76
N SER A 23 1.74 9.72 -6.10
CA SER A 23 0.89 10.84 -6.48
C SER A 23 0.57 11.72 -5.26
N ALA A 24 0.27 11.11 -4.10
CA ALA A 24 -0.01 11.83 -2.86
C ALA A 24 1.17 12.68 -2.38
N VAL A 25 2.42 12.23 -2.58
CA VAL A 25 3.62 13.04 -2.28
C VAL A 25 3.68 14.31 -3.12
N GLN A 26 3.25 14.25 -4.39
CA GLN A 26 3.21 15.44 -5.25
C GLN A 26 2.15 16.41 -4.75
N VAL A 27 0.96 15.92 -4.41
CA VAL A 27 -0.12 16.74 -3.86
C VAL A 27 0.27 17.37 -2.51
N LEU A 28 0.85 16.58 -1.60
CA LEU A 28 1.28 17.04 -0.28
C LEU A 28 2.28 18.21 -0.33
N ARG A 29 3.14 18.24 -1.35
CA ARG A 29 4.13 19.30 -1.54
C ARG A 29 3.45 20.65 -1.77
N ASP A 30 2.36 20.64 -2.54
CA ASP A 30 1.68 21.83 -3.02
C ASP A 30 0.45 22.20 -2.14
N SER A 31 0.01 21.30 -1.26
CA SER A 31 -1.09 21.53 -0.32
C SER A 31 -0.76 22.56 0.78
N PRO A 32 -1.75 23.35 1.23
CA PRO A 32 -1.61 24.22 2.41
C PRO A 32 -1.55 23.39 3.72
N PRO A 33 -1.01 23.95 4.82
CA PRO A 33 -0.74 23.22 6.06
C PRO A 33 -1.94 22.46 6.64
N GLU A 34 -3.14 23.03 6.56
CA GLU A 34 -4.40 22.43 7.00
C GLU A 34 -4.72 21.11 6.29
N GLU A 35 -4.45 21.00 4.99
CA GLU A 35 -4.73 19.79 4.19
C GLU A 35 -3.61 18.74 4.30
N LYS A 36 -2.40 19.16 4.69
CA LYS A 36 -1.26 18.23 4.83
C LYS A 36 -1.52 17.15 5.86
N LYS A 37 -2.26 17.44 6.92
CA LYS A 37 -2.56 16.47 7.98
C LYS A 37 -3.44 15.32 7.47
N GLU A 38 -4.47 15.64 6.70
CA GLU A 38 -5.35 14.63 6.09
C GLU A 38 -4.60 13.83 5.02
N MET A 39 -3.78 14.50 4.20
CA MET A 39 -2.94 13.83 3.20
C MET A 39 -1.93 12.86 3.84
N LEU A 40 -1.29 13.25 4.94
CA LEU A 40 -0.39 12.37 5.71
C LEU A 40 -1.13 11.16 6.30
N ALA A 41 -2.38 11.32 6.74
CA ALA A 41 -3.21 10.22 7.21
C ALA A 41 -3.50 9.21 6.08
N LEU A 42 -3.93 9.71 4.92
CA LEU A 42 -4.18 8.87 3.73
C LEU A 42 -2.93 8.13 3.25
N MET A 43 -1.77 8.80 3.28
CA MET A 43 -0.49 8.16 2.96
C MET A 43 -0.13 7.06 3.96
N THR A 44 -0.41 7.27 5.26
CA THR A 44 -0.16 6.28 6.30
C THR A 44 -1.04 5.04 6.13
N GLU A 45 -2.31 5.23 5.78
CA GLU A 45 -3.23 4.13 5.45
C GLU A 45 -2.77 3.33 4.22
N ALA A 46 -2.35 4.03 3.15
CA ALA A 46 -1.81 3.38 1.96
C ALA A 46 -0.55 2.56 2.27
N ALA A 47 0.36 3.08 3.09
CA ALA A 47 1.56 2.38 3.54
C ALA A 47 1.22 1.14 4.39
N THR A 48 0.24 1.24 5.28
CA THR A 48 -0.24 0.11 6.09
C THR A 48 -0.83 -0.99 5.22
N ALA A 49 -1.61 -0.62 4.20
CA ALA A 49 -2.17 -1.58 3.26
C ALA A 49 -1.10 -2.27 2.40
N ILE A 50 -0.02 -1.57 2.04
CA ILE A 50 1.16 -2.15 1.38
C ILE A 50 1.81 -3.21 2.27
N LEU A 51 2.03 -2.91 3.55
CA LEU A 51 2.60 -3.88 4.51
C LEU A 51 1.73 -5.15 4.61
N LYS A 52 0.41 -5.00 4.59
CA LYS A 52 -0.51 -6.14 4.56
C LYS A 52 -0.35 -6.98 3.28
N CYS A 53 -0.32 -6.35 2.11
CA CYS A 53 -0.08 -7.06 0.84
C CYS A 53 1.26 -7.79 0.82
N LEU A 54 2.32 -7.17 1.36
CA LEU A 54 3.64 -7.80 1.46
C LEU A 54 3.63 -9.00 2.42
N SER A 55 2.94 -8.90 3.55
CA SER A 55 2.78 -10.03 4.48
C SER A 55 2.00 -11.18 3.86
N GLU A 56 0.94 -10.89 3.09
CA GLU A 56 0.18 -11.90 2.35
C GLU A 56 1.01 -12.57 1.25
N LEU A 57 1.87 -11.79 0.56
CA LEU A 57 2.84 -12.34 -0.39
C LEU A 57 3.86 -13.24 0.29
N GLN A 58 4.43 -12.85 1.43
CA GLN A 58 5.39 -13.67 2.19
C GLN A 58 4.78 -15.03 2.59
N LYS A 59 3.55 -15.00 3.13
CA LYS A 59 2.80 -16.22 3.49
C LYS A 59 2.50 -17.10 2.28
N GLY A 60 2.12 -16.49 1.15
CA GLY A 60 1.80 -17.19 -0.09
C GLY A 60 3.02 -17.74 -0.85
N SER A 61 4.20 -17.18 -0.63
CA SER A 61 5.46 -17.57 -1.28
C SER A 61 6.31 -18.56 -0.48
N GLY A 62 5.88 -18.93 0.74
CA GLY A 62 6.65 -19.83 1.61
C GLY A 62 7.96 -19.21 2.11
N LEU A 63 8.06 -17.88 2.12
CA LEU A 63 9.23 -17.13 2.61
C LEU A 63 9.19 -16.91 4.14
N ASP A 64 8.27 -17.56 4.85
CA ASP A 64 8.38 -17.75 6.31
C ASP A 64 9.53 -18.76 6.58
N SER A 65 10.77 -18.26 6.60
CA SER A 65 11.96 -18.97 7.08
C SER A 65 12.56 -18.23 8.27
#